data_AF-A0AAP9Y5M8-F1
#
_entry.id   AF-A0AAP9Y5M8-F1
#
_cell.length_a   1.000
_cell.length_b   1.000
_cell.length_c   1.000
_cell.angle_alpha   90.00
_cell.angle_beta   90.00
_cell.angle_gamma   90.00
#
_symmetry.space_group_name_H-M   'P 1'
#
loop_
_entity.id
_entity.type
_entity.pdbx_description
1 polymer ?
#
loop_
_entity_poly.entity_id
_entity_poly.type
_entity_poly.pdbx_seq_one_letter_code
_entity_poly.pdbx_strand_id
1 'polypeptide(L)' 'MASYFLSRQSAVAMILNRRRLLAPEGESVAAGTLVHIAQLEQLMRDVRLGRQEEFVLPGDPPMRIVVVN' A
#
# COMPACT_ATOMS: atom_id res chain seq x y z
N MET A 1 17.64 0.16 -3.31
CA MET A 1 16.18 0.30 -3.10
C MET A 1 15.58 0.80 -4.41
N ALA A 2 14.67 0.05 -5.03
CA ALA A 2 14.11 0.42 -6.33
C ALA A 2 12.99 1.45 -6.17
N SER A 3 12.97 2.45 -7.06
CA SER A 3 11.91 3.46 -7.15
C SER A 3 10.99 3.12 -8.32
N TYR A 4 9.69 3.16 -8.08
CA TYR A 4 8.65 2.90 -9.06
C TYR A 4 7.82 4.16 -9.26
N PHE A 5 7.67 4.56 -10.52
CA PHE A 5 6.86 5.72 -10.91
C PHE A 5 5.52 5.19 -11.43
N LEU A 6 4.45 5.45 -10.69
CA LEU A 6 3.13 4.88 -10.96
C LEU A 6 2.08 5.98 -11.09
N SER A 7 1.10 5.75 -11.97
CA SER A 7 -0.13 6.54 -11.92
C SER A 7 -0.80 6.40 -10.56
N ARG A 8 -1.63 7.39 -10.18
CA ARG A 8 -2.43 7.31 -8.95
C ARG A 8 -3.26 6.03 -8.90
N GLN A 9 -3.87 5.62 -10.01
CA GLN A 9 -4.67 4.40 -10.09
C GLN A 9 -3.82 3.15 -9.87
N SER A 10 -2.64 3.08 -10.50
CA SER A 10 -1.71 1.97 -10.35
C SER A 10 -1.17 1.87 -8.92
N ALA A 11 -0.83 3.00 -8.30
CA ALA A 11 -0.38 3.04 -6.91
C ALA A 11 -1.47 2.51 -5.94
N VAL A 12 -2.72 2.93 -6.14
CA VAL A 12 -3.87 2.44 -5.35
C VAL A 12 -4.09 0.94 -5.54
N ALA A 13 -4.03 0.44 -6.78
CA ALA A 13 -4.15 -0.98 -7.05
C ALA A 13 -3.04 -1.79 -6.36
N MET A 14 -1.82 -1.27 -6.31
CA MET A 14 -0.69 -1.93 -5.65
C MET A 14 -0.89 -2.00 -4.13
N ILE A 15 -1.35 -0.91 -3.50
CA ILE A 15 -1.67 -0.88 -2.06
C ILE A 15 -2.79 -1.88 -1.75
N LEU A 16 -3.83 -1.93 -2.58
CA LEU A 16 -4.94 -2.86 -2.41
C LEU A 16 -4.48 -4.32 -2.52
N ASN A 17 -3.63 -4.64 -3.49
CA ASN A 17 -3.05 -5.98 -3.63
C ASN A 17 -2.25 -6.36 -2.38
N ARG A 18 -1.47 -5.42 -1.83
CA ARG A 18 -0.69 -5.66 -0.61
C ARG A 18 -1.58 -5.92 0.60
N ARG A 19 -2.68 -5.18 0.76
CA ARG A 19 -3.69 -5.42 1.80
C ARG A 19 -4.27 -6.83 1.72
N ARG A 20 -4.60 -7.31 0.51
CA ARG A 20 -5.13 -8.67 0.29
C ARG A 20 -4.13 -9.76 0.66
N LEU A 21 -2.83 -9.55 0.42
CA LEU A 21 -1.79 -10.50 0.82
C LEU A 21 -1.60 -10.59 2.33
N LEU A 22 -1.91 -9.52 3.08
CA LEU A 22 -1.83 -9.50 4.54
C LEU A 22 -3.06 -10.08 5.23
N ALA A 23 -4.21 -10.07 4.54
CA ALA A 23 -5.44 -10.69 5.00
C ALA A 23 -6.06 -11.52 3.86
N PRO A 24 -5.53 -12.73 3.60
CA PRO A 24 -6.19 -13.66 2.70
C PRO A 24 -7.59 -13.98 3.21
N GLU A 25 -8.56 -14.10 2.32
CA GLU A 25 -9.94 -14.42 2.71
C GLU A 25 -9.99 -15.77 3.44
N GLY A 26 -10.54 -15.80 4.66
CA GLY A 26 -10.73 -17.01 5.44
C GLY A 26 -9.68 -17.31 6.51
N GLU A 27 -8.62 -16.51 6.63
CA GLU A 27 -7.59 -16.70 7.66
C GLU A 27 -7.73 -15.71 8.84
N SER A 28 -7.40 -16.19 10.05
CA SER A 28 -7.38 -15.35 11.24
C SER A 28 -6.17 -14.42 11.18
N VAL A 29 -6.43 -13.12 11.10
CA VAL A 29 -5.39 -12.08 10.98
C VAL A 29 -4.79 -11.80 12.37
N ALA A 30 -3.48 -11.98 12.52
CA ALA A 30 -2.78 -11.65 13.76
C ALA A 30 -2.95 -10.17 14.14
N ALA A 31 -2.99 -9.85 15.44
CA ALA A 31 -3.22 -8.48 15.92
C ALA A 31 -2.20 -7.46 15.37
N GLY A 32 -0.93 -7.85 15.21
CA GLY A 32 0.10 -7.01 14.59
C GLY A 32 -0.14 -6.75 13.09
N THR A 33 -0.84 -7.65 12.40
CA THR A 33 -1.20 -7.51 10.98
C THR A 33 -2.37 -6.53 10.80
N LEU A 34 -3.28 -6.42 11.78
CA LEU A 34 -4.36 -5.43 11.75
C LEU A 34 -3.85 -3.98 11.72
N VAL A 35 -2.77 -3.70 12.46
CA VAL A 35 -2.13 -2.37 12.45
C VAL A 35 -1.58 -2.05 11.06
N HIS A 36 -0.91 -3.01 10.41
CA HIS A 36 -0.40 -2.84 9.05
C HIS A 36 -1.53 -2.65 8.03
N ILE A 37 -2.64 -3.38 8.19
CA ILE A 37 -3.83 -3.20 7.32
C ILE A 37 -4.40 -1.79 7.48
N ALA A 38 -4.56 -1.29 8.71
CA ALA A 38 -5.06 0.06 8.96
C ALA A 38 -4.14 1.13 8.35
N GLN A 39 -2.82 0.95 8.43
CA GLN A 39 -1.85 1.83 7.80
C GLN A 39 -1.98 1.83 6.27
N LEU A 40 -2.13 0.65 5.65
CA LEU A 40 -2.33 0.55 4.20
C LEU A 40 -3.67 1.16 3.75
N GLU A 41 -4.74 1.01 4.54
CA GLU A 41 -6.03 1.63 4.26
C GLU A 41 -5.96 3.16 4.34
N GLN A 42 -5.24 3.70 5.33
CA GLN A 42 -5.02 5.13 5.44
C GLN A 42 -4.18 5.66 4.27
N LEU A 43 -3.07 5.00 3.97
CA LEU A 43 -2.21 5.34 2.84
C LEU A 43 -2.98 5.33 1.51
N MET A 44 -3.83 4.31 1.29
CA MET A 44 -4.68 4.24 0.11
C MET A 44 -5.63 5.43 0.01
N ARG A 45 -6.24 5.88 1.12
CA ARG A 45 -7.10 7.07 1.15
C ARG A 45 -6.29 8.32 0.78
N ASP A 46 -5.11 8.48 1.36
CA ASP A 46 -4.27 9.67 1.14
C ASP A 46 -3.76 9.75 -0.31
N VAL A 47 -3.36 8.63 -0.91
CA VAL A 47 -2.98 8.55 -2.34
C VAL A 47 -4.18 8.84 -3.24
N ARG A 48 -5.36 8.27 -2.95
CA ARG A 48 -6.60 8.53 -3.73
C ARG A 48 -6.99 10.00 -3.74
N LEU A 49 -6.80 10.69 -2.62
CA LEU A 49 -7.12 12.11 -2.45
C LEU A 49 -6.01 13.05 -2.95
N GLY A 50 -4.89 12.51 -3.45
CA GLY A 50 -3.74 13.32 -3.87
C GLY A 50 -3.00 14.00 -2.72
N ARG A 51 -3.15 13.49 -1.49
CA ARG A 51 -2.45 13.99 -0.30
C ARG A 51 -1.09 13.32 -0.09
N GLN A 52 -0.89 12.17 -0.71
CA GLN A 52 0.36 11.42 -0.67
C GLN A 52 0.83 11.12 -2.10
N GLU A 53 1.98 11.68 -2.47
CA GLU A 53 2.59 11.50 -3.79
C GLU A 53 3.87 10.66 -3.76
N GLU A 54 4.46 10.45 -2.58
CA GLU A 54 5.64 9.61 -2.43
C GLU A 54 5.53 8.77 -1.17
N PHE A 55 5.74 7.46 -1.23
CA PHE A 55 5.70 6.60 -0.04
C PHE A 55 6.53 5.33 -0.21
N VAL A 56 6.83 4.66 0.90
CA VAL A 56 7.43 3.32 0.89
C VAL A 56 6.33 2.31 1.15
N LEU A 57 6.11 1.40 0.20
CA LEU A 57 5.21 0.27 0.41
C LEU A 57 5.98 -0.85 1.12
N PRO A 58 5.54 -1.28 2.32
CA PRO A 58 6.21 -2.34 3.07
C PRO A 58 6.10 -3.68 2.32
N GLY A 59 7.25 -4.33 2.18
CA GLY A 59 7.44 -5.56 1.40
C GLY A 59 8.85 -6.10 1.60
N ASP A 60 9.10 -7.30 1.08
CA ASP A 60 10.46 -7.84 0.97
C ASP A 60 10.76 -8.14 -0.51
N PRO A 61 11.49 -7.27 -1.22
CA PRO A 61 12.09 -6.02 -0.74
C PRO A 61 11.07 -4.86 -0.61
N PRO A 62 11.35 -3.84 0.22
CA PRO A 62 10.52 -2.64 0.30
C PRO A 62 10.62 -1.81 -0.98
N MET A 63 9.49 -1.24 -1.41
CA MET A 63 9.39 -0.50 -2.68
C MET A 63 9.12 0.98 -2.42
N ARG A 64 9.93 1.87 -3.01
CA ARG A 64 9.64 3.31 -3.01
C ARG A 64 8.71 3.61 -4.20
N ILE A 65 7.56 4.19 -3.93
CA ILE A 65 6.56 4.58 -4.94
C ILE A 65 6.55 6.09 -5.05
N VAL A 66 6.70 6.60 -6.26
CA VAL A 66 6.46 7.99 -6.63
C VAL A 66 5.22 8.01 -7.52
N VAL A 67 4.17 8.70 -7.07
CA VAL A 67 2.95 8.88 -7.83
C VAL A 67 3.19 9.98 -8.86
N VAL A 68 3.09 9.61 -10.12
CA VAL A 68 3.16 10.54 -11.25
C VAL A 68 1.75 10.71 -11.81
N ASN A 69 1.38 11.96 -12.14
CA ASN A 69 0.08 12.26 -12.74
C ASN A 69 -0.01 11.68 -14.15
#